data_AF-A0A9J6GMB3-F1
#
_entry.id   AF-A0A9J6GMB3-F1
#
_cell.length_a   1.000
_cell.length_b   1.000
_cell.length_c   1.000
_cell.angle_alpha   90.00
_cell.angle_beta   90.00
_cell.angle_gamma   90.00
#
_symmetry.space_group_name_H-M   'P 1'
#
loop_
_entity.id
_entity.type
_entity.pdbx_description
1 polymer ?
#
loop_
_entity_poly.entity_id
_entity_poly.type
_entity_poly.pdbx_seq_one_letter_code
_entity_poly.pdbx_strand_id
1 'polypeptide(L)'
;MHVANTSRGRLKFPRASVVSAVLFTEIASDKLRATEHSAQFFSLPRQKEALVGLVFSDLEEDEGLDTCYFGHTTEEVMQLLVNAAANTLLNNLRRRENDKLSHSRNQRK
;
A
#
# COMPACT_ATOMS: atom_id res chain seq x y z
N MET A 1 17.86 4.69 -11.96
CA MET A 1 17.53 3.32 -11.51
C MET A 1 16.79 2.62 -12.64
N HIS A 2 17.46 1.81 -13.46
CA HIS A 2 16.84 1.15 -14.62
C HIS A 2 16.08 -0.10 -14.20
N VAL A 3 14.75 -0.03 -14.18
CA VAL A 3 13.83 -1.16 -13.91
C VAL A 3 13.69 -2.11 -15.12
N ALA A 4 14.51 -1.95 -16.15
CA ALA A 4 14.38 -2.68 -17.42
C ALA A 4 14.59 -4.21 -17.28
N ASN A 5 15.37 -4.65 -16.28
CA ASN A 5 15.76 -6.06 -16.13
C ASN A 5 14.76 -6.92 -15.33
N THR A 6 13.63 -6.38 -14.88
CA THR A 6 12.59 -7.15 -14.15
C THR A 6 11.34 -7.46 -14.99
N SER A 7 11.26 -7.01 -16.25
CA SER A 7 10.10 -7.28 -17.10
C SER A 7 10.14 -8.70 -17.69
N ARG A 8 9.69 -9.70 -16.91
CA ARG A 8 9.47 -11.08 -17.39
C ARG A 8 8.20 -11.23 -18.24
N GLY A 9 8.05 -10.37 -19.26
CA GLY A 9 6.97 -10.47 -20.25
C GLY A 9 5.96 -9.35 -20.16
N ARG A 10 6.00 -8.43 -21.15
CA ARG A 10 4.96 -7.49 -21.60
C ARG A 10 4.19 -6.65 -20.56
N LEU A 11 4.53 -6.66 -19.27
CA LEU A 11 3.90 -5.81 -18.27
C LEU A 11 4.20 -4.35 -18.61
N LYS A 12 3.14 -3.56 -18.81
CA LYS A 12 3.26 -2.11 -18.99
C LYS A 12 3.71 -1.49 -17.67
N PHE A 13 4.62 -0.52 -17.74
CA PHE A 13 4.93 0.30 -16.59
C PHE A 13 3.68 1.08 -16.15
N PRO A 14 3.40 1.14 -14.84
CA PRO A 14 2.28 1.93 -14.34
C PRO A 14 2.46 3.42 -14.64
N ARG A 15 1.34 4.15 -14.77
CA ARG A 15 1.35 5.61 -14.87
C ARG A 15 1.93 6.23 -13.60
N ALA A 16 2.49 7.44 -13.71
CA ALA A 16 3.11 8.14 -12.57
C ALA A 16 2.12 8.34 -11.41
N SER A 17 0.87 8.73 -11.67
CA SER A 17 -0.19 8.87 -10.66
C SER A 17 -0.42 7.58 -9.86
N VAL A 18 -0.45 6.43 -10.54
CA VAL A 18 -0.57 5.12 -9.90
C VAL A 18 0.64 4.83 -9.01
N VAL A 19 1.85 5.13 -9.48
CA VAL A 19 3.07 4.95 -8.68
C VAL A 19 3.05 5.86 -7.46
N SER A 20 2.69 7.14 -7.62
CA SER A 20 2.58 8.11 -6.53
C SER A 20 1.58 7.65 -5.47
N ALA A 21 0.39 7.20 -5.86
CA ALA A 21 -0.63 6.70 -4.93
C ALA A 21 -0.11 5.51 -4.10
N VAL A 22 0.56 4.56 -4.76
CA VAL A 22 1.12 3.38 -4.09
C VAL A 22 2.24 3.77 -3.13
N LEU A 23 3.18 4.62 -3.56
CA LEU A 23 4.28 5.10 -2.72
C LEU A 23 3.78 5.91 -1.54
N PHE A 24 2.79 6.77 -1.74
CA PHE A 24 2.19 7.54 -0.66
C PHE A 24 1.52 6.61 0.37
N THR A 25 0.83 5.57 -0.10
CA THR A 25 0.26 4.53 0.79
C THR A 25 1.36 3.82 1.60
N GLU A 26 2.50 3.52 0.99
CA GLU A 26 3.65 2.92 1.69
C GLU A 26 4.22 3.84 2.76
N ILE A 27 4.45 5.12 2.43
CA ILE A 27 4.95 6.14 3.36
C ILE A 27 3.98 6.34 4.53
N ALA A 28 2.69 6.43 4.26
CA ALA A 28 1.66 6.53 5.30
C ALA A 28 1.69 5.30 6.22
N SER A 29 1.83 4.10 5.63
CA SER A 29 1.97 2.87 6.41
C SER A 29 3.25 2.85 7.26
N ASP A 30 4.38 3.35 6.75
CA ASP A 30 5.62 3.49 7.51
C ASP A 30 5.44 4.42 8.71
N LYS A 31 4.86 5.59 8.51
CA LYS A 31 4.61 6.56 9.59
C LYS A 31 3.70 5.99 10.68
N LEU A 32 2.63 5.29 10.30
CA LEU A 32 1.72 4.66 11.27
C LEU A 32 2.39 3.54 12.06
N ARG A 33 3.46 2.94 11.53
CA ARG A 33 4.25 1.88 12.19
C ARG A 33 5.45 2.42 12.96
N ALA A 34 5.73 3.72 12.89
CA ALA A 34 6.77 4.34 13.70
C ALA A 34 6.43 4.21 15.19
N THR A 35 7.45 4.22 16.05
CA THR A 35 7.31 4.04 17.51
C THR A 35 6.26 4.96 18.13
N GLU A 36 6.11 6.17 17.60
CA GLU A 36 5.17 7.20 18.06
C GLU A 36 3.70 6.82 17.86
N HIS A 37 3.36 6.09 16.80
CA HIS A 37 1.97 5.80 16.41
C HIS A 37 1.64 4.30 16.40
N SER A 38 2.65 3.43 16.40
CA SER A 38 2.51 1.99 16.22
C SER A 38 1.54 1.32 17.18
N ALA A 39 1.62 1.62 18.49
CA ALA A 39 0.76 1.02 19.49
C ALA A 39 -0.72 1.31 19.24
N GLN A 40 -1.03 2.58 18.94
CA GLN A 40 -2.39 2.99 18.62
C GLN A 40 -2.85 2.37 17.30
N PHE A 41 -2.02 2.42 16.26
CA PHE A 41 -2.36 1.84 14.96
C PHE A 41 -2.64 0.34 15.05
N PHE A 42 -1.78 -0.42 15.73
CA PHE A 42 -1.97 -1.86 15.87
C PHE A 42 -3.14 -2.25 16.77
N SER A 43 -3.60 -1.36 17.64
CA SER A 43 -4.82 -1.57 18.45
C SER A 43 -6.12 -1.41 17.66
N LEU A 44 -6.09 -0.81 16.46
CA LEU A 44 -7.29 -0.58 15.66
C LEU A 44 -7.84 -1.92 15.11
N PRO A 45 -9.14 -2.19 15.22
CA PRO A 45 -9.75 -3.38 14.62
C PRO A 45 -9.81 -3.32 13.09
N ARG A 46 -9.76 -2.11 12.51
CA ARG A 46 -9.94 -1.82 11.08
C ARG A 46 -8.74 -1.05 10.51
N GLN A 47 -7.53 -1.58 10.72
CA GLN A 47 -6.26 -0.98 10.28
C GLN A 47 -6.23 -0.59 8.80
N LYS A 48 -6.78 -1.45 7.93
CA LYS A 48 -6.86 -1.19 6.49
C LYS A 48 -7.68 0.07 6.20
N GLU A 49 -8.87 0.17 6.79
CA GLU A 49 -9.77 1.29 6.55
C GLU A 49 -9.20 2.59 7.10
N ALA A 50 -8.53 2.54 8.26
CA ALA A 50 -7.81 3.68 8.81
C ALA A 50 -6.68 4.16 7.88
N LEU A 51 -5.85 3.24 7.38
CA LEU A 51 -4.78 3.57 6.43
C LEU A 51 -5.33 4.13 5.12
N VAL A 52 -6.35 3.49 4.55
CA VAL A 52 -6.99 3.93 3.31
C VAL A 52 -7.62 5.29 3.49
N GLY A 53 -8.36 5.53 4.58
CA GLY A 53 -9.01 6.81 4.85
C GLY A 53 -8.00 7.96 4.97
N LEU A 54 -6.89 7.74 5.69
CA LEU A 54 -5.82 8.73 5.83
C LEU A 54 -5.12 9.02 4.50
N VAL A 55 -4.87 7.97 3.71
CA VAL A 55 -4.25 8.14 2.40
C VAL A 55 -5.17 8.88 1.44
N PHE A 56 -6.47 8.57 1.47
CA PHE A 56 -7.45 9.18 0.58
C PHE A 56 -7.79 10.62 0.96
N SER A 57 -7.73 10.99 2.25
CA SER A 57 -7.91 12.39 2.68
C SER A 57 -6.78 13.31 2.23
N ASP A 58 -5.58 12.75 2.07
CA ASP A 58 -4.35 13.52 1.81
C ASP A 58 -3.89 13.43 0.35
N LEU A 59 -4.46 12.52 -0.44
CA LEU A 59 -4.30 12.48 -1.88
C LEU A 59 -5.13 13.63 -2.48
N GLU A 60 -4.45 14.68 -2.94
CA GLU A 60 -5.08 15.69 -3.79
C GLU A 60 -5.70 15.02 -5.02
N GLU A 61 -6.77 15.62 -5.56
CA GLU A 61 -7.38 15.20 -6.83
C GLU A 61 -6.31 15.23 -7.93
N ASP A 62 -5.67 14.08 -8.18
CA ASP A 62 -4.67 13.94 -9.23
C ASP A 62 -5.41 13.91 -10.58
N GLU A 63 -5.35 15.03 -11.30
CA GLU A 63 -5.93 15.24 -12.64
C GLU A 63 -5.40 14.23 -13.70
N GLY A 64 -4.41 13.40 -13.37
CA GLY A 64 -3.74 12.48 -14.30
C GLY A 64 -4.45 11.14 -14.59
N LEU A 65 -5.63 10.89 -14.02
CA LEU A 65 -6.41 9.67 -14.24
C LEU A 65 -7.73 9.98 -14.94
N ASP A 66 -7.87 9.50 -16.18
CA ASP A 66 -9.11 9.59 -16.95
C ASP A 66 -10.17 8.62 -16.41
N THR A 67 -11.44 8.88 -16.74
CA THR A 67 -12.51 7.89 -16.58
C THR A 67 -12.13 6.58 -17.26
N CYS A 68 -12.28 5.47 -16.54
CA CYS A 68 -11.86 4.19 -17.09
C CYS A 68 -12.83 3.70 -18.18
N TYR A 69 -12.39 2.73 -18.99
CA TYR A 69 -13.22 2.11 -20.04
C TYR A 69 -14.58 1.57 -19.53
N PHE A 70 -14.65 1.21 -18.25
CA PHE A 70 -15.85 0.69 -17.60
C PHE A 70 -16.73 1.78 -16.95
N GLY A 71 -16.40 3.05 -17.13
CA GLY A 71 -17.18 4.18 -16.63
C GLY A 71 -16.87 4.62 -15.20
N HIS A 72 -15.91 3.96 -14.50
CA HIS A 72 -15.49 4.42 -13.19
C HIS A 72 -14.86 5.83 -13.24
N THR A 73 -15.17 6.63 -12.22
CA THR A 73 -14.54 7.94 -12.02
C THR A 73 -13.09 7.79 -11.56
N THR A 74 -12.32 8.87 -11.69
CA THR A 74 -10.96 8.97 -11.18
C THR A 74 -10.88 8.63 -9.69
N GLU A 75 -11.83 9.14 -8.92
CA GLU A 75 -11.97 8.89 -7.48
C GLU A 75 -12.16 7.40 -7.17
N GLU A 76 -13.07 6.72 -7.90
CA GLU A 76 -13.32 5.29 -7.72
C GLU A 76 -12.08 4.45 -8.07
N VAL A 77 -11.38 4.80 -9.15
CA VAL A 77 -10.15 4.12 -9.56
C VAL A 77 -9.06 4.30 -8.51
N MET A 78 -8.88 5.52 -7.99
CA MET A 78 -7.92 5.81 -6.93
C MET A 78 -8.26 5.07 -5.64
N GLN A 79 -9.53 5.03 -5.27
CA GLN A 79 -10.00 4.32 -4.09
C GLN A 79 -9.69 2.82 -4.19
N LEU A 80 -9.88 2.21 -5.36
CA LEU A 80 -9.52 0.81 -5.62
C LEU A 80 -8.01 0.57 -5.55
N LEU A 81 -7.21 1.48 -6.14
CA LEU A 81 -5.74 1.40 -6.11
C LEU A 81 -5.19 1.46 -4.68
N VAL A 82 -5.63 2.45 -3.90
CA VAL A 82 -5.21 2.62 -2.50
C VAL A 82 -5.65 1.42 -1.66
N ASN A 83 -6.88 0.91 -1.87
CA ASN A 83 -7.35 -0.31 -1.19
C ASN A 83 -6.46 -1.53 -1.49
N ALA A 84 -6.07 -1.72 -2.75
CA ALA A 84 -5.20 -2.80 -3.15
C ALA A 84 -3.79 -2.65 -2.56
N ALA A 85 -3.24 -1.44 -2.57
CA ALA A 85 -1.95 -1.11 -1.98
C ALA A 85 -1.94 -1.38 -0.47
N ALA A 86 -2.91 -0.84 0.27
CA ALA A 86 -3.04 -1.02 1.72
C ALA A 86 -3.16 -2.51 2.10
N ASN A 87 -4.01 -3.26 1.40
CA ASN A 87 -4.13 -4.71 1.60
C ASN A 87 -2.80 -5.44 1.39
N THR A 88 -2.10 -5.11 0.32
CA THR A 88 -0.82 -5.74 -0.02
C THR A 88 0.24 -5.44 1.04
N LEU A 89 0.37 -4.18 1.45
CA LEU A 89 1.32 -3.74 2.47
C LEU A 89 1.07 -4.39 3.83
N LEU A 90 -0.19 -4.41 4.29
CA LEU A 90 -0.55 -5.02 5.58
C LEU A 90 -0.37 -6.54 5.57
N ASN A 91 -0.73 -7.21 4.46
CA ASN A 91 -0.50 -8.65 4.32
C ASN A 91 1.00 -8.97 4.33
N ASN A 92 1.81 -8.18 3.63
CA ASN A 92 3.26 -8.35 3.61
C ASN A 92 3.88 -8.09 4.99
N LEU A 93 3.40 -7.07 5.71
CA LEU A 93 3.82 -6.82 7.09
C LEU A 93 3.52 -8.03 7.98
N ARG A 94 2.28 -8.51 7.97
CA ARG A 94 1.88 -9.68 8.76
C ARG A 94 2.73 -10.91 8.45
N ARG A 95 2.99 -11.17 7.16
CA ARG A 95 3.87 -12.28 6.74
C ARG A 95 5.28 -12.12 7.29
N ARG A 96 5.88 -10.93 7.13
CA ARG A 96 7.23 -10.64 7.64
C ARG A 96 7.33 -10.84 9.15
N GLU A 97 6.35 -10.38 9.92
CA GLU A 97 6.35 -10.56 11.38
C GLU A 97 6.19 -12.03 11.77
N ASN A 98 5.31 -12.78 11.10
CA ASN A 98 5.18 -14.22 11.31
C ASN A 98 6.46 -14.98 10.97
N ASP A 99 7.16 -14.58 9.90
CA ASP A 99 8.41 -15.20 9.49
C ASP A 99 9.52 -14.94 10.54
N LYS A 100 9.61 -13.73 11.10
CA LYS A 100 10.55 -13.45 12.20
C LYS A 100 10.27 -14.32 13.43
N LEU A 101 9.00 -14.50 13.78
CA LEU A 101 8.59 -15.37 14.89
C LEU A 101 8.92 -16.85 14.63
N SER A 102 8.71 -17.34 13.41
CA SER A 102 9.03 -18.73 13.06
C SER A 102 10.53 -19.01 13.11
N HIS A 103 11.36 -18.08 12.61
CA HIS A 103 12.81 -18.20 12.61
C HIS A 103 13.40 -18.14 14.02
N SER A 104 12.92 -17.21 14.87
CA SER A 104 13.34 -17.13 16.27
C SER A 104 12.98 -18.37 17.08
N ARG A 105 11.85 -19.02 16.78
CA ARG A 105 11.45 -20.30 17.40
C ARG A 105 12.35 -21.47 16.97
N ASN A 106 12.79 -21.49 15.71
CA ASN A 106 13.66 -22.54 15.19
C ASN A 106 15.11 -22.44 15.71
N GLN A 107 15.58 -21.24 16.07
CA GLN A 107 16.91 -21.04 16.68
C GLN A 107 16.99 -21.43 18.17
N ARG A 108 15.85 -21.65 18.83
CA ARG A 108 15.77 -22.05 20.25
C ARG A 108 15.64 -23.57 20.46
N LYS A 109 15.64 -24.35 19.38
CA LYS A 109 15.63 -25.82 19.39
C LYS A 109 17.00 -26.34 18.99
#